data_AF-A0A1V2JAL6-F1
#
_entry.id   AF-A0A1V2JAL6-F1
#
_cell.length_a   1.000
_cell.length_b   1.000
_cell.length_c   1.000
_cell.angle_alpha   90.00
_cell.angle_beta   90.00
_cell.angle_gamma   90.00
#
_symmetry.space_group_name_H-M   'P 1'
#
loop_
_entity.id
_entity.type
_entity.pdbx_description
1 polymer ?
#
loop_
_entity_poly.entity_id
_entity_poly.type
_entity_poly.pdbx_seq_one_letter_code
_entity_poly.pdbx_strand_id
1 'polypeptide(L)'
;MKPHQKTFDRIREAVLPEFRERVADYLVDYEHVLQDEAADADRISASAQQLRGYLRGLNTMRVLGMADWEELDRRVKEDWLGVVEAE
;
A
#
# COMPACT_ATOMS: atom_id res chain seq x y z
N MET A 1 2.66 -12.76 -11.26
CA MET A 1 2.90 -11.59 -10.40
C MET A 1 2.16 -11.81 -9.11
N LYS A 2 2.83 -11.65 -7.96
CA LYS A 2 2.17 -11.78 -6.66
C LYS A 2 1.15 -10.63 -6.52
N PRO A 3 -0.02 -10.82 -5.86
CA PRO A 3 -1.08 -9.81 -5.79
C PRO A 3 -0.58 -8.45 -5.25
N HIS A 4 0.35 -8.47 -4.29
CA HIS A 4 0.94 -7.26 -3.71
C HIS A 4 1.81 -6.43 -4.68
N GLN A 5 2.47 -7.05 -5.66
CA GLN A 5 3.30 -6.33 -6.63
C GLN A 5 2.45 -5.37 -7.48
N LYS A 6 1.26 -5.81 -7.90
CA LYS A 6 0.33 -4.95 -8.64
C LYS A 6 -0.12 -3.74 -7.83
N THR A 7 -0.31 -3.90 -6.53
CA THR A 7 -0.68 -2.80 -5.64
C THR A 7 0.47 -1.82 -5.48
N PHE A 8 1.71 -2.28 -5.34
CA PHE A 8 2.89 -1.40 -5.30
C PHE A 8 3.15 -0.63 -6.58
N ASP A 9 3.03 -1.28 -7.74
CA ASP A 9 3.19 -0.60 -9.03
C ASP A 9 2.15 0.52 -9.18
N ARG A 10 0.90 0.24 -8.80
CA ARG A 10 -0.18 1.24 -8.83
C ARG A 10 0.06 2.42 -7.89
N ILE A 11 0.62 2.20 -6.71
CA ILE A 11 1.02 3.28 -5.80
C ILE A 11 2.07 4.18 -6.50
N ARG A 12 3.09 3.60 -7.12
CA ARG A 12 4.15 4.35 -7.81
C ARG A 12 3.63 5.15 -9.01
N GLU A 13 2.66 4.60 -9.73
CA GLU A 13 2.03 5.29 -10.85
C GLU A 13 1.17 6.48 -10.41
N ALA A 14 0.45 6.33 -9.31
CA ALA A 14 -0.50 7.33 -8.79
C ALA A 14 0.16 8.52 -8.05
N VAL A 15 1.36 8.32 -7.51
CA VAL A 15 2.09 9.43 -6.85
C VAL A 15 2.77 10.35 -7.86
N LEU A 16 2.90 11.62 -7.48
CA LEU A 16 3.60 12.62 -8.27
C LEU A 16 5.03 12.16 -8.64
N PRO A 17 5.51 12.42 -9.88
CA PRO A 17 6.80 11.93 -10.36
C PRO A 17 8.00 12.22 -9.46
N GLU A 18 8.04 13.41 -8.86
CA GLU A 18 9.12 13.86 -7.98
C GLU A 18 9.20 13.10 -6.64
N PHE A 19 8.11 12.41 -6.24
CA PHE A 19 8.06 11.60 -5.02
C PHE A 19 8.21 10.10 -5.29
N ARG A 20 8.20 9.66 -6.55
CA ARG A 20 8.20 8.23 -6.91
C ARG A 20 9.37 7.44 -6.35
N GLU A 21 10.57 8.00 -6.43
CA GLU A 21 11.79 7.34 -5.93
C GLU A 21 11.70 7.14 -4.42
N ARG A 22 11.40 8.21 -3.66
CA ARG A 22 11.22 8.15 -2.21
C ARG A 22 10.12 7.17 -1.78
N VAL A 23 8.99 7.18 -2.50
CA VAL A 23 7.89 6.24 -2.24
C VAL A 23 8.34 4.81 -2.55
N ALA A 24 9.08 4.59 -3.63
CA ALA A 24 9.58 3.27 -4.00
C ALA A 24 10.53 2.71 -2.94
N ASP A 25 11.47 3.51 -2.41
CA ASP A 25 12.33 3.13 -1.28
C ASP A 25 11.50 2.73 -0.06
N TYR A 26 10.46 3.51 0.28
CA TYR A 26 9.62 3.21 1.42
C TYR A 26 8.74 1.95 1.23
N LEU A 27 8.36 1.64 0.00
CA LEU A 27 7.57 0.44 -0.31
C LEU A 27 8.37 -0.87 -0.14
N VAL A 28 9.70 -0.82 -0.22
CA VAL A 28 10.57 -1.99 -0.04
C VAL A 28 10.37 -2.61 1.35
N ASP A 29 10.22 -1.79 2.40
CA ASP A 29 10.01 -2.29 3.77
C ASP A 29 8.73 -3.14 3.90
N TYR A 30 7.65 -2.72 3.23
CA TYR A 30 6.40 -3.49 3.23
C TYR A 30 6.52 -4.75 2.38
N GLU A 31 7.23 -4.68 1.25
CA GLU A 31 7.48 -5.85 0.41
C GLU A 31 8.24 -6.93 1.18
N HIS A 32 9.24 -6.55 1.98
CA HIS A 32 9.98 -7.50 2.82
C HIS A 32 9.06 -8.26 3.78
N VAL A 33 8.08 -7.60 4.41
CA VAL A 33 7.14 -8.28 5.30
C VAL A 33 6.26 -9.28 4.55
N LEU A 34 5.84 -8.95 3.33
CA LEU A 34 5.00 -9.84 2.53
C LEU A 34 5.75 -10.98 1.84
N GLN A 35 7.05 -10.82 1.65
CA GLN A 35 7.93 -11.86 1.12
C GLN A 35 8.44 -12.80 2.21
N ASP A 36 8.38 -12.38 3.47
CA ASP A 36 8.76 -13.17 4.63
C ASP A 36 7.71 -14.26 4.90
N GLU A 37 8.05 -15.50 4.54
CA GLU A 37 7.19 -16.68 4.76
C GLU A 37 6.97 -17.00 6.25
N ALA A 38 7.79 -16.44 7.14
CA ALA A 38 7.64 -16.56 8.58
C ALA A 38 6.82 -15.40 9.20
N ALA A 39 6.33 -14.45 8.38
CA ALA A 39 5.49 -13.37 8.88
C ALA A 39 4.09 -13.88 9.22
N ASP A 40 3.73 -13.80 10.50
CA ASP A 40 2.38 -14.11 10.97
C ASP A 40 1.35 -13.07 10.49
N ALA A 41 0.07 -13.45 10.51
CA ALA A 41 -1.05 -12.62 10.09
C ALA A 41 -1.12 -11.26 10.82
N ASP A 42 -0.76 -11.22 12.11
CA ASP A 42 -0.66 -9.97 12.88
C ASP A 42 0.38 -9.00 12.31
N ARG A 43 1.54 -9.52 11.88
CA ARG A 43 2.62 -8.70 11.30
C ARG A 43 2.22 -8.14 9.94
N ILE A 44 1.56 -8.95 9.12
CA ILE A 44 1.00 -8.53 7.83
C ILE A 44 -0.09 -7.46 8.06
N SER A 45 -1.00 -7.68 9.01
CA SER A 45 -2.07 -6.75 9.34
C SER A 45 -1.55 -5.40 9.84
N ALA A 46 -0.57 -5.42 10.76
CA ALA A 46 0.08 -4.22 11.25
C ALA A 46 0.78 -3.45 10.11
N SER A 47 1.44 -4.15 9.19
CA SER A 47 2.12 -3.54 8.05
C SER A 47 1.13 -2.94 7.04
N ALA A 48 0.01 -3.61 6.78
CA ALA A 48 -1.06 -3.07 5.95
C ALA A 48 -1.66 -1.79 6.55
N GLN A 49 -1.90 -1.75 7.87
CA GLN A 49 -2.40 -0.55 8.56
C GLN A 49 -1.40 0.62 8.48
N GLN A 50 -0.10 0.34 8.61
CA GLN A 50 0.95 1.35 8.43
C GLN A 50 0.96 1.92 7.01
N LEU A 51 0.88 1.05 6.00
CA LEU A 51 0.83 1.46 4.59
C LEU A 51 -0.39 2.36 4.33
N ARG A 52 -1.57 2.00 4.84
CA ARG A 52 -2.79 2.82 4.73
C ARG A 52 -2.61 4.21 5.37
N GLY A 53 -1.97 4.28 6.54
CA GLY A 53 -1.61 5.54 7.18
C GLY A 53 -0.67 6.39 6.33
N TYR A 54 0.32 5.76 5.70
CA TYR A 54 1.26 6.42 4.79
C TYR A 54 0.56 6.99 3.55
N LEU A 55 -0.29 6.19 2.89
CA LEU A 55 -1.08 6.62 1.73
C LEU A 55 -1.99 7.81 2.07
N ARG A 56 -2.61 7.82 3.26
CA ARG A 56 -3.38 8.96 3.77
C ARG A 56 -2.50 10.20 3.95
N GLY A 57 -1.27 10.03 4.43
CA GLY A 57 -0.28 11.11 4.53
C GLY A 57 0.07 11.70 3.16
N LEU A 58 0.32 10.85 2.16
CA LEU A 58 0.56 11.29 0.78
C LEU A 58 -0.63 12.06 0.21
N ASN A 59 -1.86 11.60 0.47
CA ASN A 59 -3.06 12.31 0.06
C ASN A 59 -3.19 13.68 0.74
N THR A 60 -2.93 13.76 2.04
CA THR A 60 -2.99 15.01 2.81
C THR A 60 -1.98 16.03 2.31
N MET A 61 -0.78 15.57 1.92
CA MET A 61 0.26 16.39 1.30
C MET A 61 0.04 16.65 -0.20
N ARG A 62 -1.09 16.19 -0.78
CA ARG A 62 -1.44 16.32 -2.20
C ARG A 62 -0.44 15.67 -3.16
N VAL A 63 0.32 14.68 -2.67
CA VAL A 63 1.25 13.85 -3.45
C VAL A 63 0.51 12.70 -4.14
N LEU A 64 -0.62 12.26 -3.57
CA LEU A 64 -1.50 11.22 -4.09
C LEU A 64 -2.92 11.78 -4.25
N GLY A 65 -3.54 11.57 -5.42
CA GLY A 65 -4.92 11.98 -5.67
C GLY A 65 -5.91 11.31 -4.73
N MET A 66 -7.05 11.95 -4.46
CA MET A 66 -8.08 11.40 -3.57
C MET A 66 -8.67 10.09 -4.12
N ALA A 67 -9.02 10.06 -5.41
CA ALA A 67 -9.56 8.87 -6.06
C ALA A 67 -8.56 7.70 -6.06
N ASP A 68 -7.27 8.00 -6.31
CA ASP A 68 -6.22 6.98 -6.23
C ASP A 68 -6.02 6.48 -4.80
N TRP A 69 -6.07 7.37 -3.80
CA TRP A 69 -5.99 7.00 -2.39
C TRP A 69 -7.13 6.07 -1.98
N GLU A 70 -8.39 6.36 -2.33
CA GLU A 70 -9.55 5.54 -1.99
C GLU A 70 -9.42 4.14 -2.61
N GLU A 71 -9.05 4.06 -3.88
CA GLU A 71 -8.84 2.78 -4.57
C GLU A 71 -7.68 1.98 -3.94
N LEU A 72 -6.56 2.64 -3.64
CA LEU A 72 -5.40 1.98 -3.02
C LEU A 72 -5.71 1.53 -1.58
N ASP A 73 -6.43 2.31 -0.79
CA ASP A 73 -6.85 1.94 0.57
C ASP A 73 -7.73 0.67 0.53
N ARG A 74 -8.69 0.63 -0.41
CA ARG A 74 -9.56 -0.52 -0.63
C ARG A 74 -8.76 -1.76 -1.02
N ARG A 75 -7.84 -1.64 -1.98
CA ARG A 75 -6.99 -2.76 -2.40
C ARG A 75 -6.12 -3.30 -1.28
N VAL A 76 -5.57 -2.44 -0.42
CA VAL A 76 -4.76 -2.90 0.72
C VAL A 76 -5.64 -3.68 1.71
N LYS A 77 -6.89 -3.25 1.95
CA LYS A 77 -7.83 -4.02 2.77
C LYS A 77 -8.18 -5.37 2.15
N GLU A 78 -8.50 -5.40 0.87
CA GLU A 78 -8.92 -6.61 0.17
C GLU A 78 -7.75 -7.60 -0.01
N ASP A 79 -6.63 -7.14 -0.58
CA ASP A 79 -5.52 -7.98 -0.98
C ASP A 79 -4.67 -8.44 0.22
N TRP A 80 -4.58 -7.66 1.31
CA TRP A 80 -3.65 -7.94 2.42
C TRP A 80 -4.34 -8.24 3.74
N LEU A 81 -5.50 -7.62 4.01
CA LEU A 81 -6.26 -7.90 5.22
C LEU A 81 -7.35 -8.96 4.99
N GLY A 82 -7.63 -9.33 3.74
CA GLY A 82 -8.75 -10.21 3.40
C GLY A 82 -10.11 -9.60 3.77
N VAL A 83 -10.16 -8.28 4.02
CA VAL A 83 -11.38 -7.56 4.35
C VAL A 83 -12.02 -7.17 3.03
N VAL A 84 -12.97 -7.99 2.59
CA VAL A 84 -13.89 -7.62 1.52
C VAL A 84 -14.94 -6.71 2.16
N GLU A 85 -14.92 -5.42 1.83
CA GLU A 85 -16.03 -4.53 2.17
C GLU A 85 -17.24 -5.01 1.36
N ALA A 86 -18.09 -5.84 1.97
CA ALA A 86 -19.33 -6.30 1.36
C ALA A 86 -20.26 -5.09 1.19
N GLU A 87 -20.55 -4.76 -0.07
CA GLU A 87 -21.56 -3.78 -0.49
C GLU A 87 -22.96 -4.12 0.03
#